data_AF-A0A0N1F7R2-F1
#
_entry.id   AF-A0A0N1F7R2-F1
#
_cell.length_a   1.000
_cell.length_b   1.000
_cell.length_c   1.000
_cell.angle_alpha   90.00
_cell.angle_beta   90.00
_cell.angle_gamma   90.00
#
_symmetry.space_group_name_H-M   'P 1'
#
loop_
_entity.id
_entity.type
_entity.pdbx_description
1 polymer ?
#
loop_
_entity_poly.entity_id
_entity_poly.type
_entity_poly.pdbx_seq_one_letter_code
_entity_poly.pdbx_strand_id
1 'polypeptide(L)'
;MKKARFTQERIIGILKEHQVGATAADLCRRHGISDATFYTWRSKYGGMEVSEARRLTALEEENAKLKRLLAESVMDVSTLKACWQKTRDARFAAGRRGLRDPGERLFAATGLPAYWYGSEDLALCVTPLG
;
A
#
# COMPACT_ATOMS: atom_id res chain seq x y z
N MET A 1 16.33 -12.84 -4.47
CA MET A 1 17.41 -11.84 -4.60
C MET A 1 18.75 -12.58 -4.56
N LYS A 2 19.68 -12.31 -5.49
CA LYS A 2 21.03 -12.88 -5.41
C LYS A 2 21.71 -12.31 -4.16
N LYS A 3 22.30 -13.16 -3.32
CA LYS A 3 23.02 -12.74 -2.11
C LYS A 3 24.23 -11.90 -2.55
N ALA A 4 24.28 -10.64 -2.13
CA ALA A 4 25.43 -9.79 -2.44
C ALA A 4 26.69 -10.41 -1.81
N ARG A 5 27.80 -10.42 -2.56
CA ARG A 5 29.09 -10.98 -2.10
C ARG A 5 29.69 -10.17 -0.93
N PHE A 6 29.31 -8.90 -0.82
CA PHE A 6 29.72 -8.01 0.27
C PHE A 6 28.47 -7.47 0.97
N THR A 7 28.46 -7.51 2.31
CA THR A 7 27.42 -6.86 3.11
C THR A 7 27.67 -5.36 3.19
N GLN A 8 26.62 -4.58 3.46
CA GLN A 8 26.74 -3.12 3.56
C GLN A 8 27.71 -2.70 4.67
N GLU A 9 27.72 -3.42 5.80
CA GLU A 9 28.65 -3.15 6.92
C GLU A 9 30.10 -3.36 6.52
N ARG A 10 30.38 -4.42 5.74
CA ARG A 10 31.72 -4.70 5.22
C ARG A 10 32.18 -3.57 4.29
N ILE A 11 31.28 -3.07 3.44
CA ILE A 11 31.57 -1.95 2.53
C ILE A 11 31.89 -0.68 3.31
N ILE A 12 31.06 -0.32 4.30
CA ILE A 12 31.26 0.88 5.10
C ILE A 12 32.54 0.80 5.93
N GLY A 13 32.89 -0.38 6.46
CA GLY A 13 34.17 -0.60 7.15
C GLY A 13 35.38 -0.28 6.26
N ILE A 14 35.37 -0.77 5.02
CA ILE A 14 36.44 -0.51 4.04
C ILE A 14 36.52 0.99 3.70
N LEU A 15 35.37 1.66 3.54
CA LEU A 15 35.33 3.10 3.28
C LEU A 15 35.82 3.93 4.48
N LYS A 16 35.59 3.47 5.72
CA LYS A 16 36.14 4.10 6.93
C LYS A 16 37.66 3.94 7.02
N GLU A 17 38.20 2.76 6.69
CA GLU A 17 39.66 2.59 6.60
C GLU A 17 40.31 3.58 5.62
N HIS A 18 39.64 3.87 4.50
CA HIS A 18 40.09 4.91 3.57
C HIS A 18 40.03 6.32 4.18
N GLN A 19 38.98 6.65 4.93
CA GLN A 19 38.85 7.94 5.62
C GLN A 19 39.93 8.16 6.69
N VAL A 20 40.41 7.09 7.33
CA VAL A 20 41.48 7.14 8.34
C VAL A 20 42.88 7.24 7.70
N GLY A 21 42.99 7.11 6.37
CA GLY A 21 44.23 7.38 5.62
C GLY A 21 44.77 6.21 4.81
N ALA A 22 44.09 5.06 4.74
CA ALA A 22 44.51 3.96 3.87
C ALA A 22 44.33 4.34 2.38
N THR A 23 45.29 3.95 1.53
CA THR A 23 45.16 4.20 0.08
C THR A 23 44.12 3.28 -0.55
N ALA A 24 43.41 3.76 -1.58
CA ALA A 24 42.42 2.96 -2.30
C ALA A 24 43.06 1.71 -2.93
N ALA A 25 44.27 1.83 -3.48
CA ALA A 25 45.00 0.71 -4.08
C ALA A 25 45.33 -0.41 -3.07
N ASP A 26 45.65 -0.06 -1.83
CA ASP A 26 45.93 -1.05 -0.78
C ASP A 26 44.66 -1.75 -0.30
N LEU A 27 43.54 -1.02 -0.23
CA LEU A 27 42.24 -1.59 0.10
C LEU A 27 41.75 -2.54 -1.00
N CYS A 28 41.94 -2.16 -2.26
CA CYS A 28 41.60 -2.99 -3.42
C CYS A 28 42.37 -4.31 -3.43
N ARG A 29 43.67 -4.27 -3.14
CA ARG A 29 44.51 -5.47 -3.01
C ARG A 29 44.13 -6.33 -1.80
N ARG A 30 43.92 -5.73 -0.62
CA ARG A 30 43.58 -6.45 0.62
C ARG A 30 42.21 -7.12 0.58
N HIS A 31 41.22 -6.45 -0.01
CA HIS A 31 39.84 -6.94 -0.03
C HIS A 31 39.45 -7.64 -1.34
N GLY A 32 40.36 -7.71 -2.31
CA GLY A 32 40.12 -8.34 -3.61
C GLY A 32 39.01 -7.63 -4.40
N ILE A 33 38.98 -6.30 -4.35
CA ILE A 33 38.01 -5.46 -5.05
C ILE A 33 38.72 -4.63 -6.12
N SER A 34 38.01 -4.29 -7.19
CA SER A 34 38.54 -3.37 -8.20
C SER A 34 38.36 -1.91 -7.76
N ASP A 35 39.23 -1.02 -8.24
CA ASP A 35 39.12 0.42 -7.98
C ASP A 35 37.73 0.97 -8.38
N ALA A 36 37.19 0.54 -9.52
CA ALA A 36 35.86 0.92 -9.98
C ALA A 36 34.76 0.55 -8.95
N THR A 37 34.88 -0.61 -8.32
CA THR A 37 33.94 -1.06 -7.27
C THR A 37 34.06 -0.17 -6.03
N PHE A 38 35.30 0.14 -5.64
CA PHE A 38 35.58 1.01 -4.50
C PHE A 38 34.97 2.41 -4.66
N TYR A 39 35.17 3.06 -5.82
CA TYR A 39 34.59 4.38 -6.07
C TYR A 39 33.06 4.34 -6.20
N THR A 40 32.50 3.27 -6.75
CA THR A 40 31.03 3.05 -6.76
C THR A 40 30.47 2.98 -5.34
N TRP A 41 31.15 2.25 -4.45
CA TRP A 41 30.78 2.18 -3.03
C TRP A 41 30.94 3.52 -2.32
N ARG A 42 32.02 4.25 -2.60
CA ARG A 42 32.23 5.60 -2.05
C ARG A 42 31.13 6.57 -2.47
N SER A 43 30.60 6.48 -3.69
CA SER A 43 29.48 7.31 -4.11
C SER A 43 28.15 6.93 -3.44
N LYS A 44 27.93 5.65 -3.14
CA LYS A 44 26.67 5.15 -2.56
C LYS A 44 26.61 5.21 -1.03
N TYR A 45 27.75 4.95 -0.38
CA TYR A 45 27.86 4.79 1.07
C TYR A 45 28.87 5.78 1.68
N GLY A 46 29.48 6.65 0.88
CA GLY A 46 30.40 7.67 1.38
C GLY A 46 29.68 8.65 2.31
N GLY A 47 30.18 8.78 3.53
CA GLY A 47 29.56 9.61 4.57
C GLY A 47 28.44 8.92 5.36
N MET A 48 28.08 7.68 5.01
CA MET A 48 27.09 6.90 5.76
C MET A 48 27.73 6.16 6.93
N GLU A 49 27.15 6.28 8.11
CA GLU A 49 27.58 5.55 9.30
C GLU A 49 27.05 4.10 9.30
N VAL A 50 27.71 3.19 10.03
CA VAL A 50 27.29 1.78 10.05
C VAL A 50 25.92 1.65 10.74
N SER A 51 25.65 2.48 11.75
CA SER A 51 24.34 2.56 12.39
C SER A 51 23.24 3.03 11.43
N GLU A 52 23.54 4.00 10.57
CA GLU A 52 22.60 4.53 9.57
C GLU A 52 22.26 3.47 8.53
N ALA A 53 23.24 2.74 8.00
CA ALA A 53 22.99 1.69 7.02
C ALA A 53 22.12 0.54 7.59
N ARG A 54 22.35 0.16 8.84
CA ARG A 54 21.52 -0.83 9.55
C ARG A 54 20.09 -0.33 9.73
N ARG A 55 19.93 0.92 10.17
CA ARG A 55 18.62 1.54 10.33
C ARG A 55 17.87 1.63 9.01
N LEU A 56 18.56 1.99 7.93
CA LEU A 56 17.98 2.11 6.60
C LEU A 56 17.48 0.77 6.08
N THR A 57 18.28 -0.30 6.25
CA THR A 57 17.86 -1.66 5.88
C THR A 57 16.64 -2.12 6.68
N ALA A 58 16.63 -1.90 8.00
CA ALA A 58 15.48 -2.24 8.84
C ALA A 58 14.22 -1.48 8.42
N LEU A 59 14.35 -0.18 8.13
CA LEU A 59 13.25 0.64 7.64
C LEU A 59 12.74 0.19 6.26
N GLU A 60 13.62 -0.24 5.36
CA GLU A 60 13.24 -0.79 4.06
C GLU A 60 12.44 -2.09 4.20
N GLU A 61 12.89 -3.00 5.07
CA GLU A 61 12.20 -4.25 5.38
C GLU A 61 10.82 -4.01 6.01
N GLU A 62 10.74 -3.10 6.97
CA GLU A 62 9.47 -2.69 7.58
C GLU A 62 8.54 -2.04 6.56
N ASN A 63 9.05 -1.15 5.72
CA ASN A 63 8.25 -0.51 4.66
C ASN A 63 7.70 -1.53 3.66
N ALA A 64 8.52 -2.51 3.27
CA ALA A 64 8.09 -3.61 2.40
C ALA A 64 6.99 -4.46 3.06
N LYS A 65 7.14 -4.78 4.35
CA LYS A 65 6.13 -5.51 5.13
C LYS A 65 4.83 -4.71 5.25
N LEU A 66 4.92 -3.43 5.58
CA LEU A 66 3.77 -2.54 5.72
C LEU A 66 3.03 -2.38 4.39
N LYS A 67 3.73 -2.22 3.27
CA LYS A 67 3.12 -2.17 1.93
C LYS A 67 2.36 -3.45 1.58
N ARG A 68 2.91 -4.61 1.95
CA ARG A 68 2.24 -5.90 1.74
C ARG A 68 0.93 -5.98 2.55
N LEU A 69 1.00 -5.66 3.85
CA LEU A 69 -0.18 -5.68 4.72
C LEU A 69 -1.23 -4.66 4.28
N LEU A 70 -0.81 -3.49 3.82
CA LEU A 70 -1.71 -2.48 3.28
C LEU A 70 -2.42 -2.98 2.01
N ALA A 71 -1.70 -3.62 1.09
CA ALA A 71 -2.31 -4.18 -0.12
C ALA A 71 -3.36 -5.24 0.20
N GLU A 72 -3.06 -6.12 1.17
CA GLU A 72 -3.99 -7.15 1.66
C GLU A 72 -5.24 -6.51 2.28
N SER A 73 -5.06 -5.55 3.20
CA SER A 73 -6.17 -4.82 3.82
C SER A 73 -7.06 -4.09 2.81
N VAL A 74 -6.46 -3.42 1.81
CA VAL A 74 -7.22 -2.73 0.75
C VAL A 74 -8.01 -3.71 -0.11
N MET A 75 -7.44 -4.89 -0.40
CA MET A 75 -8.13 -5.95 -1.14
C MET A 75 -9.33 -6.50 -0.35
N ASP A 76 -9.18 -6.71 0.95
CA ASP A 76 -10.27 -7.17 1.83
C ASP A 76 -11.40 -6.15 1.89
N VAL A 77 -11.07 -4.88 2.11
CA VAL A 77 -12.05 -3.79 2.12
C VAL A 77 -12.79 -3.70 0.79
N SER A 78 -12.08 -3.84 -0.33
CA SER A 78 -12.69 -3.85 -1.67
C SER A 78 -13.67 -5.01 -1.84
N THR A 79 -13.25 -6.22 -1.45
CA THR A 79 -14.07 -7.44 -1.52
C THR A 79 -15.32 -7.32 -0.65
N LEU A 80 -15.16 -6.84 0.59
CA LEU A 80 -16.27 -6.63 1.52
C LEU A 80 -17.27 -5.60 0.98
N LYS A 81 -16.79 -4.46 0.45
CA LYS A 81 -17.64 -3.46 -0.19
C LYS A 81 -18.40 -4.02 -1.38
N ALA A 82 -17.75 -4.82 -2.23
CA ALA A 82 -18.40 -5.47 -3.37
C ALA A 82 -19.47 -6.48 -2.94
N CYS A 83 -19.21 -7.30 -1.91
CA CYS A 83 -20.18 -8.23 -1.35
C CYS A 83 -21.37 -7.51 -0.72
N TRP A 84 -21.12 -6.43 0.02
CA TRP A 84 -22.16 -5.55 0.56
C TRP A 84 -23.03 -4.96 -0.54
N GLN A 85 -22.40 -4.45 -1.60
CA GLN A 85 -23.09 -3.88 -2.74
C GLN A 85 -24.00 -4.91 -3.44
N LYS A 86 -23.48 -6.12 -3.70
CA LYS A 86 -24.28 -7.22 -4.26
C LYS A 86 -25.46 -7.61 -3.37
N THR A 87 -25.25 -7.68 -2.05
CA THR A 87 -26.31 -8.03 -1.09
C THR A 87 -27.40 -6.96 -1.07
N ARG A 88 -27.01 -5.69 -1.07
CA ARG A 88 -27.92 -4.55 -1.17
C ARG A 88 -28.75 -4.63 -2.46
N ASP A 89 -28.10 -4.84 -3.60
CA ASP A 89 -28.76 -4.90 -4.90
C ASP A 89 -29.71 -6.09 -5.02
N ALA A 90 -29.34 -7.25 -4.45
CA ALA A 90 -30.20 -8.43 -4.38
C ALA A 90 -31.44 -8.18 -3.50
N ARG A 91 -31.32 -7.47 -2.37
CA ARG A 91 -32.46 -7.08 -1.52
C ARG A 91 -33.41 -6.13 -2.26
N PHE A 92 -32.89 -5.12 -2.95
CA PHE A 92 -33.69 -4.23 -3.78
C PHE A 92 -34.37 -4.98 -4.93
N ALA A 93 -33.66 -5.90 -5.61
CA ALA A 93 -34.25 -6.72 -6.66
C ALA A 93 -35.35 -7.65 -6.15
N ALA A 94 -35.16 -8.27 -4.97
CA ALA A 94 -36.16 -9.12 -4.34
C ALA A 94 -37.43 -8.35 -3.97
N GLY A 95 -37.30 -7.13 -3.42
CA GLY A 95 -38.44 -6.25 -3.13
C GLY A 95 -39.26 -5.90 -4.38
N ARG A 96 -38.63 -5.84 -5.56
CA ARG A 96 -39.31 -5.55 -6.82
C ARG A 96 -40.07 -6.73 -7.44
N ARG A 97 -39.70 -7.98 -7.12
CA ARG A 97 -40.32 -9.18 -7.73
C ARG A 97 -41.78 -9.43 -7.29
N GLY A 98 -42.24 -8.75 -6.23
CA GLY A 98 -43.63 -8.84 -5.74
C GLY A 98 -44.56 -7.71 -6.21
N LEU A 99 -44.03 -6.65 -6.83
CA LEU A 99 -44.80 -5.45 -7.18
C LEU A 99 -45.50 -5.63 -8.53
N ARG A 100 -46.83 -5.80 -8.50
CA ARG A 100 -47.64 -5.98 -9.72
C ARG A 100 -47.97 -4.64 -10.38
N ASP A 101 -48.05 -3.57 -9.61
CA ASP A 101 -48.42 -2.25 -10.11
C ASP A 101 -47.23 -1.50 -10.79
N PRO A 102 -47.44 -0.83 -11.94
CA PRO A 102 -46.40 -0.03 -12.59
C PRO A 102 -45.93 1.19 -11.78
N GLY A 103 -46.83 1.83 -11.01
CA GLY A 103 -46.53 2.97 -10.15
C GLY A 103 -45.64 2.61 -8.97
N GLU A 104 -45.92 1.48 -8.32
CA GLU A 104 -45.07 0.94 -7.24
C GLU A 104 -43.64 0.60 -7.73
N ARG A 105 -43.51 0.13 -8.97
CA ARG A 105 -42.20 -0.17 -9.58
C ARG A 105 -41.38 1.09 -9.84
N LEU A 106 -42.02 2.17 -10.31
CA LEU A 106 -41.37 3.47 -10.49
C LEU A 106 -40.97 4.08 -9.15
N PHE A 107 -41.84 3.99 -8.14
CA PHE A 107 -41.54 4.48 -6.80
C PHE A 107 -40.39 3.71 -6.14
N ALA A 108 -40.39 2.37 -6.23
CA ALA A 108 -39.30 1.54 -5.72
C ALA A 108 -37.95 1.78 -6.44
N ALA A 109 -37.94 2.32 -7.65
CA ALA A 109 -36.70 2.68 -8.37
C ALA A 109 -35.94 3.85 -7.70
N THR A 110 -36.61 4.63 -6.85
CA THR A 110 -36.00 5.69 -6.04
C THR A 110 -35.22 5.15 -4.83
N GLY A 111 -35.30 3.83 -4.55
CA GLY A 111 -34.69 3.20 -3.38
C GLY A 111 -35.54 3.28 -2.11
N LEU A 112 -36.72 3.91 -2.17
CA LEU A 112 -37.68 3.94 -1.07
C LEU A 112 -38.46 2.62 -0.98
N PRO A 113 -38.83 2.16 0.24
CA PRO A 113 -39.63 0.95 0.39
C PRO A 113 -41.03 1.12 -0.22
N ALA A 114 -41.52 0.11 -0.95
CA ALA A 114 -42.79 0.22 -1.70
C ALA A 114 -44.03 0.49 -0.84
N TYR A 115 -44.02 0.11 0.45
CA TYR A 115 -45.12 0.39 1.37
C TYR A 115 -45.24 1.88 1.77
N TRP A 116 -44.26 2.72 1.40
CA TRP A 116 -44.35 4.18 1.51
C TRP A 116 -45.11 4.82 0.35
N TYR A 117 -45.45 4.06 -0.69
CA TYR A 117 -46.22 4.58 -1.83
C TYR A 117 -47.62 5.00 -1.36
N GLY A 118 -47.92 6.30 -1.45
CA GLY A 118 -49.20 6.88 -1.02
C GLY A 118 -49.28 7.30 0.46
N SER A 119 -48.19 7.25 1.22
CA SER A 119 -48.13 7.81 2.59
C SER A 119 -47.92 9.33 2.56
N GLU A 120 -48.63 10.06 3.42
CA GLU A 120 -48.47 11.51 3.61
C GLU A 120 -47.08 11.88 4.21
N ASP A 121 -46.38 10.90 4.79
CA ASP A 121 -45.04 11.09 5.38
C ASP A 121 -43.93 11.34 4.34
N LEU A 122 -44.20 11.17 3.04
CA LEU A 122 -43.27 11.44 1.95
C LEU A 122 -42.78 12.89 1.88
N ALA A 123 -43.56 13.84 2.42
CA ALA A 123 -43.20 15.25 2.44
C ALA A 123 -41.93 15.55 3.28
N LEU A 124 -41.55 14.65 4.19
CA LEU A 124 -40.40 14.85 5.09
C LEU A 124 -39.07 14.31 4.53
N CYS A 125 -39.09 13.49 3.47
CA CYS A 125 -37.90 12.80 2.98
C CYS A 125 -37.33 13.36 1.66
N VAL A 126 -38.04 14.29 0.99
CA VAL A 126 -37.67 14.84 -0.33
C VAL A 126 -37.29 16.33 -0.26
N THR A 127 -36.98 16.88 0.92
CA THR A 127 -36.31 18.19 1.00
C THR A 127 -34.80 17.99 0.82
N PRO A 128 -34.20 18.51 -0.26
CA PRO A 128 -32.75 18.61 -0.32
C PRO A 128 -32.34 19.66 0.72
N LEU A 129 -31.59 19.25 1.74
CA LEU A 129 -30.80 20.18 2.54
C LEU A 129 -29.84 20.87 1.57
N GLY A 130 -30.13 22.14 1.27
CA GLY A 130 -29.25 23.03 0.52
C GLY A 130 -28.00 23.40 1.29
#